data_AF-A0A7W9D070-F1
#
_entry.id   AF-A0A7W9D070-F1
#
_cell.length_a   1.000
_cell.length_b   1.000
_cell.length_c   1.000
_cell.angle_alpha   90.00
_cell.angle_beta   90.00
_cell.angle_gamma   90.00
#
_symmetry.space_group_name_H-M   'P 1'
#
loop_
_entity.id
_entity.type
_entity.pdbx_description
1 polymer ?
#
loop_
_entity_poly.entity_id
_entity_poly.type
_entity_poly.pdbx_seq_one_letter_code
_entity_poly.pdbx_strand_id
1 'polypeptide(L)' 'MKQKSELDKWCKAQEQFLRFHLHCLKQGRIRVHVVENNRFIDTTDEVAEDLRKQLADLKACLGAPEQR' A
#
# COMPACT_ATOMS: atom_id res chain seq x y z
N MET A 1 12.61 -8.15 23.42
CA MET A 1 13.03 -8.20 22.00
C MET A 1 12.10 -9.00 21.06
N LYS A 2 10.96 -9.56 21.50
CA LYS A 2 10.02 -10.28 20.59
C LYS A 2 9.09 -9.36 19.76
N GLN A 3 8.76 -8.18 20.27
CA GLN A 3 7.80 -7.28 19.61
C GLN A 3 8.36 -6.62 18.34
N LYS A 4 9.68 -6.30 18.33
CA LYS A 4 10.38 -5.78 17.14
C LYS A 4 10.36 -6.78 15.97
N SER A 5 10.36 -8.10 16.22
CA SER A 5 10.36 -9.08 15.11
C SER A 5 8.99 -9.30 14.46
N GLU A 6 7.89 -9.21 15.23
CA GLU A 6 6.54 -9.32 14.67
C GLU A 6 6.14 -8.05 13.90
N LEU A 7 6.56 -6.87 14.39
CA LEU A 7 6.39 -5.62 13.67
C LEU A 7 7.15 -5.65 12.33
N ASP A 8 8.41 -6.06 12.32
CA ASP A 8 9.21 -6.19 11.09
C ASP A 8 8.59 -7.18 10.09
N LYS A 9 8.07 -8.32 10.56
CA LYS A 9 7.38 -9.29 9.70
C LYS A 9 6.11 -8.69 9.11
N TRP A 10 5.30 -8.01 9.92
CA TRP A 10 4.09 -7.35 9.47
C TRP A 10 4.40 -6.28 8.43
N CYS A 11 5.40 -5.43 8.70
CA CYS A 11 5.86 -4.40 7.78
C CYS A 11 6.34 -4.97 6.43
N LYS A 12 7.13 -6.05 6.43
CA LYS A 12 7.54 -6.72 5.19
C LYS A 12 6.35 -7.30 4.43
N ALA A 13 5.39 -7.91 5.12
CA ALA A 13 4.18 -8.44 4.50
C ALA A 13 3.33 -7.33 3.87
N GLN A 14 3.17 -6.19 4.55
CA GLN A 14 2.47 -5.02 4.03
C GLN A 14 3.19 -4.43 2.81
N GLU A 15 4.51 -4.32 2.84
CA GLU A 15 5.28 -3.83 1.69
C GLU A 15 5.08 -4.73 0.46
N GLN A 16 5.14 -6.05 0.66
CA GLN A 16 4.91 -7.02 -0.42
C GLN A 16 3.49 -6.92 -0.97
N PHE A 17 2.49 -6.80 -0.10
CA PHE A 17 1.10 -6.59 -0.48
C PHE A 17 0.94 -5.34 -1.35
N LEU A 18 1.43 -4.18 -0.90
CA LEU A 18 1.30 -2.90 -1.61
C LEU A 18 1.98 -2.94 -2.98
N ARG A 19 3.20 -3.48 -3.05
CA ARG A 19 3.95 -3.63 -4.32
C ARG A 19 3.20 -4.53 -5.32
N PHE A 20 2.64 -5.65 -4.84
CA PHE A 20 1.90 -6.58 -5.68
C PHE A 20 0.62 -5.93 -6.23
N HIS A 21 -0.14 -5.23 -5.39
CA HIS A 21 -1.37 -4.55 -5.80
C HIS A 21 -1.12 -3.45 -6.83
N LEU A 22 -0.09 -2.62 -6.60
CA LEU A 22 0.34 -1.60 -7.57
C LEU A 22 0.73 -2.22 -8.92
N HIS A 23 1.43 -3.36 -8.90
CA HIS A 23 1.77 -4.07 -10.13
C HIS A 23 0.52 -4.59 -10.85
N CYS A 24 -0.42 -5.19 -10.13
CA CYS A 24 -1.68 -5.67 -10.69
C CYS A 24 -2.54 -4.54 -11.29
N LEU A 25 -2.63 -3.38 -10.62
CA LEU A 25 -3.31 -2.19 -11.14
C LEU A 25 -2.66 -1.71 -12.44
N LYS A 26 -1.33 -1.56 -12.46
CA LYS A 26 -0.58 -1.12 -13.65
C LYS A 26 -0.76 -2.05 -14.85
N GLN A 27 -0.92 -3.35 -14.60
CA GLN A 27 -1.14 -4.35 -15.65
C GLN A 27 -2.63 -4.48 -16.05
N GLY A 28 -3.54 -3.72 -15.43
CA GLY A 28 -4.98 -3.83 -15.66
C GLY A 28 -5.57 -5.18 -15.22
N ARG A 29 -4.86 -5.93 -14.37
CA ARG A 29 -5.29 -7.23 -13.84
C ARG A 29 -6.35 -7.08 -12.75
N ILE A 30 -6.34 -5.94 -12.08
CA ILE A 30 -7.38 -5.53 -11.15
C ILE A 30 -7.83 -4.12 -11.54
N ARG A 31 -9.12 -3.84 -11.36
CA ARG A 31 -9.73 -2.52 -11.53
C ARG A 31 -10.49 -2.19 -10.27
N VAL A 32 -10.52 -0.91 -9.91
CA VAL A 32 -11.27 -0.45 -8.74
C VAL A 32 -12.39 0.45 -9.22
N HIS A 33 -13.61 0.07 -8.86
CA HIS A 33 -14.81 0.85 -9.14
C HIS A 33 -15.43 1.23 -7.81
N VAL A 34 -15.60 2.53 -7.60
CA VAL A 34 -16.36 3.05 -6.46
C VAL A 34 -17.79 3.28 -6.91
N VAL A 35 -18.74 2.99 -6.02
CA VAL A 35 -20.14 3.34 -6.22
C VAL A 35 -20.39 4.66 -5.48
N GLU A 36 -20.62 5.72 -6.23
CA GLU A 36 -20.96 7.04 -5.69
C GLU A 36 -22.19 7.57 -6.41
N ASN A 37 -23.21 8.03 -5.67
CA ASN A 37 -24.45 8.59 -6.24
C ASN A 37 -25.11 7.68 -7.30
N ASN A 38 -25.20 6.37 -7.04
CA ASN A 38 -25.70 5.34 -7.98
C ASN A 38 -24.94 5.26 -9.31
N ARG A 39 -23.69 5.73 -9.37
CA ARG A 39 -22.82 5.63 -10.54
C ARG A 39 -21.54 4.87 -10.20
N PHE A 40 -21.06 4.09 -11.16
CA PHE A 40 -19.74 3.48 -11.11
C PHE A 40 -18.72 4.49 -11.61
N ILE A 41 -17.71 4.77 -10.79
CA ILE A 41 -16.59 5.64 -11.13
C ILE A 41 -15.32 4.79 -11.12
N ASP A 42 -14.48 4.91 -12.16
CA ASP A 42 -13.17 4.28 -12.19
C ASP A 42 -12.20 5.14 -11.37
N THR A 43 -11.69 4.59 -10.27
CA THR A 43 -10.77 5.27 -9.36
C THR A 43 -9.40 4.61 -9.37
N THR A 44 -9.08 3.83 -10.41
CA THR A 44 -7.83 3.06 -10.52
C THR A 44 -6.60 3.94 -10.29
N ASP A 45 -6.59 5.16 -10.83
CA ASP A 45 -5.46 6.10 -10.67
C ASP A 45 -5.37 6.67 -9.26
N GLU A 46 -6.48 7.12 -8.67
CA GLU A 46 -6.55 7.64 -7.30
C GLU A 46 -6.09 6.57 -6.29
N VAL A 47 -6.59 5.34 -6.44
CA VAL A 47 -6.19 4.21 -5.60
C VAL A 47 -4.72 3.86 -5.79
N ALA A 48 -4.20 3.94 -7.02
CA ALA A 48 -2.78 3.70 -7.26
C ALA A 48 -1.90 4.78 -6.58
N GLU A 49 -2.33 6.03 -6.54
CA GLU A 49 -1.63 7.10 -5.80
C GLU A 49 -1.65 6.86 -4.29
N ASP A 50 -2.80 6.51 -3.73
CA ASP A 50 -2.94 6.20 -2.30
C ASP A 50 -2.06 5.02 -1.87
N LEU A 51 -2.04 3.95 -2.66
CA LEU A 51 -1.18 2.79 -2.38
C LEU A 51 0.31 3.14 -2.49
N ARG A 52 0.71 4.04 -3.41
CA ARG A 52 2.09 4.56 -3.48
C ARG A 52 2.44 5.37 -2.24
N LYS A 53 1.51 6.19 -1.74
CA LYS A 53 1.70 6.97 -0.52
C LYS A 53 1.86 6.06 0.70
N GLN A 54 0.98 5.08 0.88
CA GLN A 54 1.10 4.08 1.96
C GLN A 54 2.43 3.32 1.91
N LEU A 55 2.90 2.98 0.70
CA LEU A 55 4.20 2.33 0.51
C LEU A 55 5.37 3.24 0.90
N ALA A 56 5.28 4.53 0.58
CA ALA A 56 6.28 5.52 0.98
C ALA A 56 6.30 5.72 2.51
N ASP A 57 5.13 5.85 3.13
CA ASP A 57 4.96 6.01 4.57
C ASP A 57 5.50 4.79 5.33
N LEU A 58 5.19 3.57 4.86
CA LEU A 58 5.71 2.33 5.43
C LEU A 58 7.24 2.25 5.38
N LYS A 59 7.84 2.66 4.26
CA LYS A 59 9.30 2.73 4.11
C LYS A 59 9.93 3.79 5.01
N ALA A 60 9.27 4.93 5.19
CA ALA A 60 9.72 5.98 6.10
C ALA A 60 9.70 5.49 7.56
N CYS A 61 8.64 4.78 7.97
CA CYS A 61 8.53 4.20 9.32
C CYS A 61 9.60 3.14 9.61
N LEU A 62 10.02 2.36 8.60
CA LEU A 62 11.07 1.33 8.74
C LEU A 62 12.49 1.89 8.58
N GLY A 63 12.63 2.92 7.74
CA GLY A 63 13.92 3.53 7.37
C GLY A 63 14.34 4.71 8.23
N ALA A 64 13.44 5.26 9.05
CA ALA A 64 13.80 6.22 10.08
C ALA A 64 14.71 5.51 11.09
N PRO A 65 16.02 5.84 11.14
CA PRO A 65 16.83 5.38 12.25
C PRO A 65 16.16 5.93 13.50
N GLU A 66 15.87 5.05 14.47
CA GLU A 66 15.57 5.46 15.85
C GLU A 66 16.52 6.64 16.16
N GLN A 67 15.96 7.83 16.37
CA GLN A 67 16.72 8.90 16.99
C GLN A 67 17.29 8.29 18.27
N ARG A 68 18.63 8.27 18.32
CA ARG A 68 19.47 7.83 19.44
C ARG A 68 18.90 8.19 20.81
#